data_AF-A0A8J1VQR2-F1
#
_entry.id   AF-A0A8J1VQR2-F1
#
_cell.length_a   1.000
_cell.length_b   1.000
_cell.length_c   1.000
_cell.angle_alpha   90.00
_cell.angle_beta   90.00
_cell.angle_gamma   90.00
#
_symmetry.space_group_name_H-M   'P 1'
#
loop_
_entity.id
_entity.type
_entity.pdbx_description
1 polymer ?
#
loop_
_entity_poly.entity_id
_entity_poly.type
_entity_poly.pdbx_seq_one_letter_code
_entity_poly.pdbx_strand_id
1 'polypeptide(L)'
;MPQLITLFAIIPSFLLSLPALADTSLFSSLSIRGLKPSLAQHYPNSPSANFTCLDGSSSIPFSAINDDYCDCPDGSDEPGTSACATATFYCANEGHISGSVLSSRVNDGLCECCDGSDEWATGACPNRCTQIGREYRETIDAELKTRKTGAKIRSTYVKWALGEKKRLEEELEQKKRQVRGKETEVEQARLSLERTEARSKEDLERRRLSPVYTSLLTHRLALTRLRSKTAKLQTEFDNLHGILEELAKGYNPNYQDMAVKAAVVGYEELNKAAEVGEEVEEDIGDEELDELEKKDLEGLLLMDAGDVVEVDEEGGVYEYIPDVFYDSWENLRDFAIDWMVRVGILGKGSKGASKPTGADGPQVAAAREKHNTASNDLNRLNTEITSTADTLERMNTGFGPGAEWKKLDGTCVDKVSGDYTYELCFFGRATQKSNKDSSSNFLGSFVDWNGSAAPGTFEHYTRQNYRNGRGEMLERTDAVDIICGTTNALLSISEPEKCEYHFRVTSPALCWPIDQTGINPSVREEL
;
A
#
# COMPACT_ATOMS: atom_id res chain seq x y z
N MET A 1 -91.86 29.45 13.39
CA MET A 1 -92.76 30.63 13.52
C MET A 1 -92.80 31.03 14.98
N PRO A 2 -92.94 32.32 15.34
CA PRO A 2 -92.62 33.55 14.60
C PRO A 2 -91.51 34.34 15.37
N GLN A 3 -91.17 35.64 15.24
CA GLN A 3 -91.51 36.75 14.32
C GLN A 3 -90.19 37.37 13.77
N LEU A 4 -90.30 38.44 12.97
CA LEU A 4 -89.22 39.40 12.64
C LEU A 4 -89.08 40.47 13.74
N ILE A 5 -87.97 41.22 13.74
CA ILE A 5 -87.99 42.70 13.60
C ILE A 5 -86.66 43.17 13.00
N THR A 6 -86.77 43.98 11.94
CA THR A 6 -85.66 44.66 11.27
C THR A 6 -85.35 46.00 11.92
N LEU A 7 -84.08 46.38 12.02
CA LEU A 7 -83.70 47.78 12.27
C LEU A 7 -82.48 48.15 11.43
N PHE A 8 -82.70 49.06 10.48
CA PHE A 8 -81.66 49.75 9.71
C PHE A 8 -80.84 50.64 10.65
N ALA A 9 -79.52 50.60 10.50
CA ALA A 9 -78.61 51.61 11.05
C ALA A 9 -77.80 52.23 9.90
N ILE A 10 -77.93 53.54 9.74
CA ILE A 10 -77.40 54.30 8.60
C ILE A 10 -75.94 54.69 8.91
N ILE A 11 -75.00 54.30 8.05
CA ILE A 11 -73.61 54.77 8.11
C ILE A 11 -73.46 55.97 7.15
N PRO A 12 -73.02 57.15 7.61
CA PRO A 12 -72.95 58.35 6.79
C PRO A 12 -71.77 58.31 5.81
N SER A 13 -72.02 58.75 4.58
CA SER A 13 -71.02 58.84 3.51
C SER A 13 -70.00 59.95 3.79
N PHE A 14 -68.78 59.58 4.16
CA PHE A 14 -67.68 60.54 4.29
C PHE A 14 -66.99 60.76 2.94
N LEU A 15 -67.41 61.80 2.22
CA LEU A 15 -66.77 62.27 0.99
C LEU A 15 -65.40 62.88 1.31
N LEU A 16 -64.35 62.06 1.24
CA LEU A 16 -62.96 62.54 1.21
C LEU A 16 -62.50 62.66 -0.24
N SER A 17 -62.42 63.89 -0.72
CA SER A 17 -61.87 64.25 -2.02
C SER A 17 -60.37 63.97 -2.07
N LEU A 18 -59.94 62.95 -2.82
CA LEU A 18 -58.56 62.87 -3.29
C LEU A 18 -58.37 63.89 -4.43
N PRO A 19 -57.31 64.72 -4.41
CA PRO A 19 -56.89 65.43 -5.60
C PRO A 19 -56.28 64.43 -6.58
N ALA A 20 -56.80 64.39 -7.80
CA ALA A 20 -56.09 63.84 -8.94
C ALA A 20 -55.06 64.86 -9.46
N LEU A 21 -54.08 64.38 -10.25
CA LEU A 21 -52.90 65.09 -10.78
C LEU A 21 -51.82 65.31 -9.70
N ALA A 22 -50.60 64.81 -9.85
CA ALA A 22 -49.77 64.90 -11.05
C ALA A 22 -49.00 63.61 -11.39
N ASP A 23 -48.51 63.56 -12.63
CA ASP A 23 -47.86 62.43 -13.26
C ASP A 23 -46.68 61.84 -12.47
N THR A 24 -46.73 60.54 -12.21
CA THR A 24 -45.49 59.76 -12.10
C THR A 24 -44.84 59.73 -13.47
N SER A 25 -43.88 60.62 -13.68
CA SER A 25 -43.04 60.64 -14.88
C SER A 25 -42.45 59.25 -15.11
N LEU A 26 -42.89 58.59 -16.18
CA LEU A 26 -42.21 57.45 -16.78
C LEU A 26 -40.87 57.97 -17.32
N PHE A 27 -39.85 58.02 -16.47
CA PHE A 27 -38.46 58.10 -16.90
C PHE A 27 -38.09 56.76 -17.53
N SER A 28 -38.51 56.56 -18.78
CA SER A 28 -37.85 55.63 -19.68
C SER A 28 -36.42 56.13 -19.86
N SER A 29 -35.48 55.56 -19.09
CA SER A 29 -34.05 55.74 -19.33
C SER A 29 -33.77 55.42 -20.80
N LEU A 30 -33.19 56.37 -21.52
CA LEU A 30 -32.91 56.22 -22.95
C LEU A 30 -31.84 55.14 -23.12
N SER A 31 -32.27 53.92 -23.47
CA SER A 31 -31.40 52.75 -23.51
C SER A 31 -30.46 52.83 -24.71
N ILE A 32 -29.20 53.18 -24.46
CA ILE A 32 -28.15 53.23 -25.47
C ILE A 32 -27.78 51.79 -25.87
N ARG A 33 -27.78 51.50 -27.17
CA ARG A 33 -27.45 50.17 -27.70
C ARG A 33 -26.00 49.80 -27.34
N GLY A 34 -25.79 48.53 -26.96
CA GLY A 34 -24.47 48.00 -26.64
C GLY A 34 -23.84 48.58 -25.37
N LEU A 35 -24.52 49.46 -24.65
CA LEU A 35 -24.00 50.06 -23.43
C LEU A 35 -24.12 49.10 -22.23
N LYS A 36 -22.98 48.84 -21.57
CA LYS A 36 -22.94 48.06 -20.34
C LYS A 36 -23.70 48.76 -19.19
N PRO A 37 -24.61 48.09 -18.46
CA PRO A 37 -25.42 48.71 -17.40
C PRO A 37 -24.62 49.44 -16.32
N SER A 38 -23.41 48.97 -15.99
CA SER A 38 -22.52 49.63 -15.03
C SER A 38 -22.03 51.01 -15.47
N LEU A 39 -22.04 51.30 -16.78
CA LEU A 39 -21.60 52.56 -17.35
C LEU A 39 -22.77 53.53 -17.59
N ALA A 40 -24.03 53.08 -17.52
CA ALA A 40 -25.21 53.89 -17.84
C ALA A 40 -25.33 55.22 -17.05
N GLN A 41 -24.72 55.31 -15.87
CA GLN A 41 -24.69 56.54 -15.07
C GLN A 41 -23.79 57.65 -15.65
N HIS A 42 -22.84 57.30 -16.52
CA HIS A 42 -21.92 58.25 -17.16
C HIS A 42 -22.47 58.83 -18.47
N TYR A 43 -23.55 58.28 -19.00
CA TYR A 43 -24.13 58.71 -20.27
C TYR A 43 -25.32 59.68 -20.06
N PRO A 44 -25.50 60.66 -20.96
CA PRO A 44 -26.62 61.60 -20.90
C PRO A 44 -27.98 60.92 -21.05
N ASN A 45 -28.88 61.17 -20.10
CA ASN A 45 -30.29 60.73 -20.16
C ASN A 45 -31.21 61.67 -20.98
N SER A 46 -30.65 62.69 -21.66
CA SER A 46 -31.41 63.65 -22.47
C SER A 46 -30.75 63.88 -23.82
N PRO A 47 -31.50 63.88 -24.95
CA PRO A 47 -30.96 64.12 -26.28
C PRO A 47 -30.47 65.56 -26.51
N SER A 48 -30.68 66.47 -25.55
CA SER A 48 -30.20 67.86 -25.58
C SER A 48 -28.94 68.09 -24.73
N ALA A 49 -28.34 67.04 -24.16
CA ALA A 49 -27.13 67.14 -23.36
C ALA A 49 -25.89 66.77 -24.18
N ASN A 50 -24.74 67.34 -23.81
CA ASN A 50 -23.46 66.86 -24.34
C ASN A 50 -23.00 65.64 -23.53
N PHE A 51 -22.39 64.69 -24.21
CA PHE A 51 -21.59 63.64 -23.60
C PHE A 51 -20.15 64.14 -23.39
N THR A 52 -19.42 63.52 -22.49
CA THR A 52 -17.98 63.68 -22.32
C THR A 52 -17.40 62.28 -22.32
N CYS A 53 -16.38 62.04 -23.15
CA CYS A 53 -15.73 60.73 -23.25
C CYS A 53 -15.28 60.27 -21.86
N LEU A 54 -15.26 58.96 -21.61
CA LEU A 54 -15.01 58.41 -20.26
C LEU A 54 -13.58 58.68 -19.78
N ASP A 55 -12.63 58.88 -20.70
CA ASP A 55 -11.27 59.37 -20.44
C ASP A 55 -11.16 60.89 -20.19
N GLY A 56 -12.22 61.66 -20.45
CA GLY A 56 -12.28 63.11 -20.32
C GLY A 56 -11.64 63.90 -21.47
N SER A 57 -11.33 63.29 -22.62
CA SER A 57 -10.58 63.93 -23.72
C SER A 57 -11.35 65.03 -24.45
N SER A 58 -12.64 64.79 -24.72
CA SER A 58 -13.50 65.63 -25.55
C SER A 58 -14.95 65.57 -25.06
N SER A 59 -15.75 66.56 -25.47
CA SER A 59 -17.19 66.59 -25.22
C SER A 59 -17.93 66.77 -26.53
N ILE A 60 -18.85 65.84 -26.78
CA ILE A 60 -19.55 65.65 -28.06
C ILE A 60 -21.07 65.80 -27.84
N PRO A 61 -21.86 66.18 -28.86
CA PRO A 61 -23.32 66.21 -28.74
C PRO A 61 -23.89 64.79 -28.59
N PHE A 62 -25.07 64.66 -27.98
CA PHE A 62 -25.77 63.36 -27.89
C PHE A 62 -25.93 62.64 -29.24
N SER A 63 -26.02 63.38 -30.34
CA SER A 63 -26.17 62.83 -31.69
C SER A 63 -24.95 62.09 -32.22
N ALA A 64 -23.77 62.27 -31.60
CA ALA A 64 -22.52 61.58 -31.92
C ALA A 64 -22.29 60.38 -30.97
N ILE A 65 -23.37 59.70 -30.58
CA ILE A 65 -23.33 58.45 -29.82
C ILE A 65 -24.00 57.39 -30.67
N ASN A 66 -23.25 56.36 -31.06
CA ASN A 66 -23.62 55.36 -32.05
C ASN A 66 -23.97 55.97 -33.43
N ASP A 67 -23.09 56.84 -33.95
CA ASP A 67 -23.26 57.48 -35.26
C ASP A 67 -22.37 56.91 -36.39
N ASP A 68 -21.71 55.78 -36.12
CA ASP A 68 -20.73 55.10 -36.99
C ASP A 68 -19.43 55.91 -37.23
N TYR A 69 -19.14 56.91 -36.39
CA TYR A 69 -17.88 57.66 -36.38
C TYR A 69 -17.20 57.59 -35.01
N CYS A 70 -15.86 57.62 -34.98
CA CYS A 70 -15.07 57.52 -33.75
C CYS A 70 -14.50 58.89 -33.37
N ASP A 71 -15.25 59.64 -32.57
CA ASP A 71 -14.92 60.95 -32.00
C ASP A 71 -14.13 60.85 -30.68
N CYS A 72 -14.38 59.82 -29.86
CA CYS A 72 -13.70 59.59 -28.59
C CYS A 72 -12.48 58.65 -28.76
N PRO A 73 -11.26 59.05 -28.34
CA PRO A 73 -10.06 58.20 -28.40
C PRO A 73 -10.14 56.91 -27.56
N ASP A 74 -11.03 56.85 -26.57
CA ASP A 74 -11.30 55.65 -25.77
C ASP A 74 -12.36 54.73 -26.41
N GLY A 75 -13.15 55.23 -27.37
CA GLY A 75 -14.28 54.53 -27.99
C GLY A 75 -15.56 54.49 -27.14
N SER A 76 -15.73 55.42 -26.21
CA SER A 76 -16.92 55.48 -25.34
C SER A 76 -18.16 56.10 -26.00
N ASP A 77 -18.00 56.82 -27.10
CA ASP A 77 -19.03 57.29 -28.01
C ASP A 77 -19.78 56.16 -28.74
N GLU A 78 -19.06 55.09 -29.12
CA GLU A 78 -19.57 54.03 -30.01
C GLU A 78 -19.74 52.65 -29.31
N PRO A 79 -20.52 52.51 -28.21
CA PRO A 79 -20.75 51.22 -27.56
C PRO A 79 -21.63 50.26 -28.38
N GLY A 80 -22.33 50.75 -29.40
CA GLY A 80 -23.37 50.08 -30.17
C GLY A 80 -23.03 49.81 -31.65
N THR A 81 -21.86 50.24 -32.13
CA THR A 81 -21.42 50.15 -33.53
C THR A 81 -20.03 49.50 -33.66
N SER A 82 -19.54 49.41 -34.91
CA SER A 82 -18.19 48.89 -35.23
C SER A 82 -17.12 49.98 -35.43
N ALA A 83 -17.41 51.25 -35.15
CA ALA A 83 -16.59 52.37 -35.60
C ALA A 83 -15.29 52.57 -34.79
N CYS A 84 -15.32 52.34 -33.47
CA CYS A 84 -14.16 52.45 -32.61
C CYS A 84 -13.53 51.09 -32.30
N ALA A 85 -12.31 50.85 -32.76
CA ALA A 85 -11.61 49.56 -32.58
C ALA A 85 -11.35 49.15 -31.12
N THR A 86 -11.38 50.10 -30.17
CA THR A 86 -11.22 49.87 -28.73
C THR A 86 -12.54 49.61 -28.00
N ALA A 87 -13.67 49.89 -28.62
CA ALA A 87 -14.99 49.78 -27.98
C ALA A 87 -15.44 48.33 -27.80
N THR A 88 -16.29 48.10 -26.80
CA THR A 88 -16.89 46.79 -26.51
C THR A 88 -18.41 46.90 -26.48
N PHE A 89 -19.06 46.06 -27.27
CA PHE A 89 -20.52 45.98 -27.34
C PHE A 89 -21.04 45.02 -26.25
N TYR A 90 -21.92 45.51 -25.38
CA TYR A 90 -22.57 44.71 -24.34
C TYR A 90 -23.83 44.02 -24.88
N CYS A 91 -23.89 42.70 -24.72
CA CYS A 91 -25.07 41.90 -25.05
C CYS A 91 -25.79 41.50 -23.77
N ALA A 92 -27.05 41.92 -23.64
CA ALA A 92 -27.89 41.64 -22.48
C ALA A 92 -28.18 40.14 -22.34
N ASN A 93 -28.31 39.43 -23.46
CA ASN A 93 -28.46 37.97 -23.53
C ASN A 93 -29.61 37.43 -22.65
N GLU A 94 -30.77 38.11 -22.62
CA GLU A 94 -31.86 37.78 -21.70
C GLU A 94 -32.22 36.27 -21.68
N GLY A 95 -32.20 35.68 -20.49
CA GLY A 95 -32.39 34.24 -20.28
C GLY A 95 -31.11 33.39 -20.30
N HIS A 96 -29.95 33.98 -20.62
CA HIS A 96 -28.60 33.43 -20.45
C HIS A 96 -27.68 34.44 -19.72
N ILE A 97 -26.37 34.23 -19.71
CA ILE A 97 -25.38 35.10 -19.08
C ILE A 97 -25.09 36.30 -19.99
N SER A 98 -25.13 37.51 -19.44
CA SER A 98 -24.77 38.73 -20.17
C SER A 98 -23.29 38.74 -20.56
N GLY A 99 -23.00 39.24 -21.75
CA GLY A 99 -21.69 39.14 -22.39
C GLY A 99 -21.20 40.49 -22.91
N SER A 100 -19.97 40.51 -23.43
CA SER A 100 -19.46 41.67 -24.17
C SER A 100 -18.54 41.19 -25.28
N VAL A 101 -18.76 41.70 -26.48
CA VAL A 101 -17.98 41.39 -27.69
C VAL A 101 -17.18 42.62 -28.12
N LEU A 102 -16.15 42.42 -28.94
CA LEU A 102 -15.37 43.53 -29.49
C LEU A 102 -16.21 44.28 -30.53
N SER A 103 -16.09 45.61 -30.59
CA SER A 103 -16.79 46.46 -31.58
C SER A 103 -16.62 45.98 -33.03
N SER A 104 -15.46 45.40 -33.38
CA SER A 104 -15.21 44.80 -34.70
C SER A 104 -16.08 43.58 -35.05
N ARG A 105 -16.94 43.11 -34.13
CA ARG A 105 -17.88 41.99 -34.31
C ARG A 105 -19.35 42.44 -34.39
N VAL A 106 -19.58 43.75 -34.36
CA VAL A 106 -20.92 44.33 -34.54
C VAL A 106 -21.16 44.47 -36.04
N ASN A 107 -22.22 43.87 -36.56
CA ASN A 107 -22.57 43.85 -37.98
C ASN A 107 -21.45 43.28 -38.92
N ASP A 108 -20.66 42.30 -38.47
CA ASP A 108 -19.65 41.59 -39.28
C ASP A 108 -20.21 40.40 -40.08
N GLY A 109 -21.48 40.03 -39.83
CA GLY A 109 -22.19 38.91 -40.45
C GLY A 109 -22.12 37.59 -39.66
N LEU A 110 -21.51 37.57 -38.48
CA LEU A 110 -21.38 36.40 -37.61
C LEU A 110 -22.13 36.62 -36.29
N CYS A 111 -23.04 35.70 -35.94
CA CYS A 111 -23.77 35.74 -34.67
C CYS A 111 -22.86 35.32 -33.50
N GLU A 112 -22.26 36.27 -32.79
CA GLU A 112 -21.46 36.06 -31.59
C GLU A 112 -22.34 36.16 -30.31
N CYS A 113 -23.36 37.03 -30.31
CA CYS A 113 -24.29 37.18 -29.19
C CYS A 113 -25.54 36.31 -29.31
N CYS A 114 -25.96 35.68 -28.21
CA CYS A 114 -27.06 34.71 -28.27
C CYS A 114 -28.43 35.37 -28.50
N ASP A 115 -28.56 36.68 -28.28
CA ASP A 115 -29.77 37.44 -28.53
C ASP A 115 -29.84 37.99 -29.97
N GLY A 116 -28.73 37.94 -30.71
CA GLY A 116 -28.59 38.52 -32.05
C GLY A 116 -28.51 40.06 -32.05
N SER A 117 -28.20 40.68 -30.91
CA SER A 117 -28.15 42.15 -30.77
C SER A 117 -26.92 42.81 -31.42
N ASP A 118 -25.89 42.02 -31.70
CA ASP A 118 -24.68 42.32 -32.47
C ASP A 118 -24.97 42.56 -33.96
N GLU A 119 -25.81 41.72 -34.57
CA GLU A 119 -26.23 41.79 -35.98
C GLU A 119 -27.52 42.62 -36.17
N TRP A 120 -27.63 43.74 -35.46
CA TRP A 120 -28.85 44.55 -35.44
C TRP A 120 -29.16 45.26 -36.77
N ALA A 121 -28.16 45.53 -37.61
CA ALA A 121 -28.35 46.19 -38.90
C ALA A 121 -28.83 45.21 -39.99
N THR A 122 -28.41 43.94 -39.90
CA THR A 122 -28.80 42.89 -40.86
C THR A 122 -30.06 42.14 -40.42
N GLY A 123 -30.29 42.01 -39.10
CA GLY A 123 -31.36 41.22 -38.52
C GLY A 123 -31.23 39.71 -38.79
N ALA A 124 -30.04 39.25 -39.17
CA ALA A 124 -29.81 37.87 -39.63
C ALA A 124 -29.82 36.83 -38.49
N CYS A 125 -29.54 37.25 -37.25
CA CYS A 125 -29.33 36.37 -36.12
C CYS A 125 -30.61 36.16 -35.28
N PRO A 126 -31.12 34.93 -35.15
CA PRO A 126 -32.25 34.63 -34.28
C PRO A 126 -31.82 34.50 -32.82
N ASN A 127 -32.60 35.07 -31.89
CA ASN A 127 -32.37 34.91 -30.45
C ASN A 127 -32.48 33.43 -30.03
N ARG A 128 -31.39 32.90 -29.45
CA ARG A 128 -31.24 31.54 -28.90
C ARG A 128 -30.89 31.53 -27.40
N CYS A 129 -30.82 32.68 -26.73
CA CYS A 129 -30.42 32.76 -25.32
C CYS A 129 -31.29 31.90 -24.40
N THR A 130 -32.60 31.82 -24.64
CA THR A 130 -33.50 31.00 -23.81
C THR A 130 -33.18 29.51 -23.89
N GLN A 131 -32.75 29.01 -25.06
CA GLN A 131 -32.31 27.62 -25.25
C GLN A 131 -30.93 27.40 -24.61
N ILE A 132 -29.94 28.21 -24.98
CA ILE A 132 -28.56 28.08 -24.50
C ILE A 132 -28.50 28.24 -22.98
N GLY A 133 -29.24 29.19 -22.42
CA GLY A 133 -29.37 29.40 -20.99
C GLY A 133 -30.11 28.27 -20.27
N ARG A 134 -31.07 27.58 -20.92
CA ARG A 134 -31.66 26.36 -20.33
C ARG A 134 -30.64 25.23 -20.28
N GLU A 135 -29.94 24.98 -21.39
CA GLU A 135 -28.91 23.93 -21.47
C GLU A 135 -27.78 24.19 -20.45
N TYR A 136 -27.32 25.44 -20.33
CA TYR A 136 -26.35 25.87 -19.32
C TYR A 136 -26.88 25.71 -17.88
N ARG A 137 -28.13 26.08 -17.60
CA ARG A 137 -28.73 25.85 -16.28
C ARG A 137 -28.79 24.36 -15.98
N GLU A 138 -29.19 23.51 -16.93
CA GLU A 138 -29.27 22.06 -16.76
C GLU A 138 -27.92 21.41 -16.46
N THR A 139 -26.82 21.84 -17.13
CA THR A 139 -25.47 21.33 -16.83
C THR A 139 -24.98 21.77 -15.45
N ILE A 140 -25.09 23.07 -15.11
CA ILE A 140 -24.70 23.58 -13.78
C ILE A 140 -25.53 22.91 -12.67
N ASP A 141 -26.83 22.70 -12.88
CA ASP A 141 -27.68 21.99 -11.92
C ASP A 141 -27.26 20.52 -11.75
N ALA A 142 -26.85 19.85 -12.84
CA ALA A 142 -26.35 18.47 -12.79
C ALA A 142 -25.01 18.38 -12.05
N GLU A 143 -24.09 19.31 -12.27
CA GLU A 143 -22.84 19.42 -11.53
C GLU A 143 -23.09 19.70 -10.04
N LEU A 144 -23.96 20.66 -9.71
CA LEU A 144 -24.33 20.98 -8.33
C LEU A 144 -25.04 19.80 -7.64
N LYS A 145 -25.91 19.06 -8.34
CA LYS A 145 -26.53 17.82 -7.82
C LYS A 145 -25.45 16.76 -7.54
N THR A 146 -24.53 16.55 -8.47
CA THR A 146 -23.39 15.62 -8.34
C THR A 146 -22.50 16.00 -7.16
N ARG A 147 -22.13 17.28 -7.02
CA ARG A 147 -21.29 17.76 -5.91
C ARG A 147 -21.99 17.71 -4.56
N LYS A 148 -23.29 18.03 -4.48
CA LYS A 148 -24.10 17.88 -3.25
C LYS A 148 -24.22 16.42 -2.81
N THR A 149 -24.47 15.50 -3.75
CA THR A 149 -24.56 14.06 -3.45
C THR A 149 -23.20 13.47 -3.09
N GLY A 150 -22.15 13.81 -3.82
CA GLY A 150 -20.77 13.45 -3.50
C GLY A 150 -20.32 13.98 -2.12
N ALA A 151 -20.62 15.23 -1.77
CA ALA A 151 -20.32 15.79 -0.44
C ALA A 151 -21.07 15.08 0.69
N LYS A 152 -22.32 14.65 0.44
CA LYS A 152 -23.07 13.80 1.38
C LYS A 152 -22.43 12.40 1.53
N ILE A 153 -21.83 11.85 0.47
CA ILE A 153 -21.08 10.59 0.57
C ILE A 153 -19.74 10.82 1.30
N ARG A 154 -19.03 11.91 1.02
CA ARG A 154 -17.80 12.33 1.73
C ARG A 154 -18.00 12.41 3.25
N SER A 155 -19.11 12.99 3.71
CA SER A 155 -19.37 13.06 5.16
C SER A 155 -19.55 11.67 5.81
N THR A 156 -20.02 10.65 5.06
CA THR A 156 -20.01 9.26 5.54
C THR A 156 -18.61 8.66 5.58
N TYR A 157 -17.69 9.09 4.69
CA TYR A 157 -16.30 8.65 4.68
C TYR A 157 -15.55 9.25 5.88
N VAL A 158 -15.71 10.56 6.12
CA VAL A 158 -15.18 11.25 7.32
C VAL A 158 -15.72 10.59 8.60
N LYS A 159 -17.04 10.34 8.69
CA LYS A 159 -17.63 9.68 9.87
C LYS A 159 -17.07 8.28 10.10
N TRP A 160 -16.84 7.51 9.04
CA TRP A 160 -16.21 6.20 9.12
C TRP A 160 -14.74 6.31 9.58
N ALA A 161 -13.97 7.23 9.00
CA ALA A 161 -12.56 7.44 9.32
C ALA A 161 -12.36 7.91 10.78
N LEU A 162 -13.25 8.75 11.32
CA LEU A 162 -13.23 9.12 12.74
C LEU A 162 -13.49 7.92 13.67
N GLY A 163 -14.40 7.02 13.28
CA GLY A 163 -14.65 5.78 14.03
C GLY A 163 -13.46 4.82 13.97
N GLU A 164 -12.86 4.66 12.79
CA GLU A 164 -11.69 3.81 12.59
C GLU A 164 -10.45 4.35 13.30
N LYS A 165 -10.25 5.69 13.33
CA LYS A 165 -9.19 6.34 14.12
C LYS A 165 -9.30 5.96 15.59
N LYS A 166 -10.49 6.09 16.17
CA LYS A 166 -10.75 5.71 17.57
C LYS A 166 -10.51 4.22 17.82
N ARG A 167 -10.91 3.36 16.89
CA ARG A 167 -10.65 1.90 16.96
C ARG A 167 -9.16 1.59 16.98
N LEU A 168 -8.38 2.24 16.12
CA LEU A 168 -6.92 2.08 16.04
C LEU A 168 -6.20 2.68 17.26
N GLU A 169 -6.69 3.79 17.83
CA GLU A 169 -6.18 4.35 19.09
C GLU A 169 -6.41 3.39 20.28
N GLU A 170 -7.59 2.78 20.37
CA GLU A 170 -7.93 1.76 21.37
C GLU A 170 -7.09 0.48 21.18
N GLU A 171 -6.93 0.00 19.94
CA GLU A 171 -6.10 -1.16 19.60
C GLU A 171 -4.61 -0.92 19.94
N LEU A 172 -4.09 0.28 19.62
CA LEU A 172 -2.71 0.68 19.93
C LEU A 172 -2.46 0.67 21.44
N GLU A 173 -3.39 1.20 22.24
CA GLU A 173 -3.30 1.20 23.70
C GLU A 173 -3.40 -0.22 24.28
N GLN A 174 -4.25 -1.09 23.70
CA GLN A 174 -4.31 -2.50 24.07
C GLN A 174 -2.99 -3.24 23.77
N LYS A 175 -2.42 -3.06 22.57
CA LYS A 175 -1.14 -3.65 22.18
C LYS A 175 0.01 -3.16 23.05
N LYS A 176 0.05 -1.86 23.38
CA LYS A 176 1.02 -1.27 24.35
C LYS A 176 0.92 -1.86 25.75
N ARG A 177 -0.24 -2.39 26.16
CA ARG A 177 -0.38 -3.13 27.44
C ARG A 177 0.11 -4.57 27.31
N GLN A 178 -0.18 -5.23 26.19
CA GLN A 178 0.31 -6.59 25.92
C GLN A 178 1.84 -6.64 25.84
N VAL A 179 2.47 -5.64 25.20
CA VAL A 179 3.94 -5.52 25.13
C VAL A 179 4.56 -5.51 26.53
N ARG A 180 4.06 -4.72 27.48
CA ARG A 180 4.60 -4.72 28.87
C ARG A 180 4.53 -6.09 29.54
N GLY A 181 3.49 -6.87 29.27
CA GLY A 181 3.41 -8.26 29.74
C GLY A 181 4.47 -9.14 29.07
N LYS A 182 4.57 -9.07 27.74
CA LYS A 182 5.55 -9.84 26.95
C LYS A 182 7.00 -9.46 27.23
N GLU A 183 7.29 -8.20 27.56
CA GLU A 183 8.62 -7.75 28.03
C GLU A 183 9.02 -8.51 29.30
N THR A 184 8.10 -8.63 30.29
CA THR A 184 8.38 -9.41 31.51
C THR A 184 8.50 -10.92 31.25
N GLU A 185 7.74 -11.46 30.30
CA GLU A 185 7.82 -12.88 29.90
C GLU A 185 9.15 -13.19 29.20
N VAL A 186 9.62 -12.31 28.32
CA VAL A 186 10.93 -12.40 27.66
C VAL A 186 12.07 -12.34 28.67
N GLU A 187 12.03 -11.42 29.64
CA GLU A 187 13.08 -11.31 30.66
C GLU A 187 13.07 -12.52 31.60
N GLN A 188 11.91 -13.05 31.99
CA GLN A 188 11.81 -14.31 32.73
C GLN A 188 12.37 -15.51 31.92
N ALA A 189 12.04 -15.59 30.62
CA ALA A 189 12.57 -16.64 29.76
C ALA A 189 14.09 -16.54 29.60
N ARG A 190 14.62 -15.32 29.46
CA ARG A 190 16.07 -15.02 29.40
C ARG A 190 16.78 -15.48 30.67
N LEU A 191 16.29 -15.10 31.85
CA LEU A 191 16.86 -15.53 33.13
C LEU A 191 16.81 -17.06 33.30
N SER A 192 15.75 -17.72 32.81
CA SER A 192 15.66 -19.19 32.84
C SER A 192 16.65 -19.86 31.88
N LEU A 193 16.90 -19.27 30.71
CA LEU A 193 17.91 -19.72 29.76
C LEU A 193 19.32 -19.58 30.33
N GLU A 194 19.66 -18.42 30.88
CA GLU A 194 20.98 -18.17 31.50
C GLU A 194 21.25 -19.16 32.64
N ARG A 195 20.26 -19.44 33.49
CA ARG A 195 20.36 -20.44 34.57
C ARG A 195 20.57 -21.86 34.04
N THR A 196 19.90 -22.23 32.94
CA THR A 196 20.00 -23.57 32.33
C THR A 196 21.32 -23.75 31.58
N GLU A 197 21.77 -22.71 30.87
CA GLU A 197 23.09 -22.68 30.24
C GLU A 197 24.22 -22.78 31.27
N ALA A 198 24.11 -22.08 32.41
CA ALA A 198 25.11 -22.16 33.48
C ALA A 198 25.20 -23.59 34.05
N ARG A 199 24.07 -24.18 34.44
CA ARG A 199 24.00 -25.58 34.92
C ARG A 199 24.59 -26.56 33.90
N SER A 200 24.19 -26.45 32.63
CA SER A 200 24.70 -27.33 31.57
C SER A 200 26.21 -27.19 31.32
N LYS A 201 26.80 -26.01 31.56
CA LYS A 201 28.25 -25.81 31.48
C LYS A 201 28.97 -26.46 32.68
N GLU A 202 28.45 -26.29 33.89
CA GLU A 202 28.99 -26.94 35.10
C GLU A 202 28.92 -28.47 35.00
N ASP A 203 27.80 -29.03 34.54
CA ASP A 203 27.64 -30.47 34.32
C ASP A 203 28.59 -31.01 33.24
N LEU A 204 28.82 -30.27 32.16
CA LEU A 204 29.76 -30.63 31.10
C LEU A 204 31.21 -30.62 31.61
N GLU A 205 31.60 -29.63 32.40
CA GLU A 205 32.93 -29.58 33.03
C GLU A 205 33.14 -30.73 34.03
N ARG A 206 32.13 -31.04 34.86
CA ARG A 206 32.15 -32.22 35.75
C ARG A 206 32.31 -33.52 34.96
N ARG A 207 31.61 -33.67 33.83
CA ARG A 207 31.68 -34.85 32.95
C ARG A 207 33.04 -34.95 32.22
N ARG A 208 33.62 -33.83 31.77
CA ARG A 208 34.98 -33.76 31.20
C ARG A 208 36.08 -34.17 32.20
N LEU A 209 35.89 -33.94 33.49
CA LEU A 209 36.82 -34.38 34.54
C LEU A 209 36.68 -35.86 34.92
N SER A 210 35.73 -36.60 34.33
CA SER A 210 35.48 -38.00 34.69
C SER A 210 36.62 -38.95 34.24
N PRO A 211 36.89 -40.02 35.02
CA PRO A 211 37.78 -41.12 34.60
C PRO A 211 37.31 -41.80 33.30
N VAL A 212 36.00 -41.80 33.04
CA VAL A 212 35.40 -42.39 31.83
C VAL A 212 35.76 -41.57 30.59
N TYR A 213 35.62 -40.24 30.63
CA TYR A 213 35.97 -39.37 29.50
C TYR A 213 37.48 -39.41 29.17
N THR A 214 38.32 -39.35 30.21
CA THR A 214 39.77 -39.49 30.04
C THR A 214 40.18 -40.87 29.50
N SER A 215 39.49 -41.94 29.89
CA SER A 215 39.65 -43.27 29.29
C SER A 215 39.23 -43.30 27.81
N LEU A 216 38.07 -42.71 27.47
CA LEU A 216 37.59 -42.61 26.07
C LEU A 216 38.59 -41.88 25.16
N LEU A 217 39.18 -40.78 25.65
CA LEU A 217 40.24 -40.05 24.94
C LEU A 217 41.50 -40.88 24.73
N THR A 218 41.95 -41.66 25.71
CA THR A 218 43.15 -42.51 25.55
C THR A 218 42.88 -43.69 24.61
N HIS A 219 41.68 -44.28 24.63
CA HIS A 219 41.28 -45.34 23.69
C HIS A 219 41.18 -44.81 22.26
N ARG A 220 40.58 -43.63 22.03
CA ARG A 220 40.59 -42.98 20.70
C ARG A 220 42.02 -42.77 20.19
N LEU A 221 42.90 -42.22 21.02
CA LEU A 221 44.29 -41.99 20.66
C LEU A 221 45.04 -43.30 20.39
N ALA A 222 44.73 -44.38 21.11
CA ALA A 222 45.27 -45.71 20.86
C ALA A 222 44.77 -46.29 19.52
N LEU A 223 43.49 -46.15 19.18
CA LEU A 223 42.90 -46.57 17.91
C LEU A 223 43.53 -45.84 16.72
N THR A 224 43.61 -44.50 16.73
CA THR A 224 44.26 -43.73 15.65
C THR A 224 45.74 -44.15 15.48
N ARG A 225 46.45 -44.44 16.59
CA ARG A 225 47.83 -44.95 16.54
C ARG A 225 47.91 -46.37 15.95
N LEU A 226 47.02 -47.27 16.36
CA LEU A 226 46.94 -48.63 15.80
C LEU A 226 46.65 -48.58 14.30
N ARG A 227 45.64 -47.83 13.87
CA ARG A 227 45.32 -47.59 12.45
C ARG A 227 46.53 -47.08 11.67
N SER A 228 47.26 -46.09 12.20
CA SER A 228 48.48 -45.56 11.58
C SER A 228 49.63 -46.59 11.49
N LYS A 229 49.63 -47.61 12.34
CA LYS A 229 50.60 -48.71 12.33
C LYS A 229 50.17 -49.81 11.36
N THR A 230 48.89 -50.18 11.36
CA THR A 230 48.31 -51.15 10.41
C THR A 230 48.46 -50.65 8.98
N ALA A 231 48.13 -49.39 8.69
CA ALA A 231 48.33 -48.80 7.37
C ALA A 231 49.80 -48.84 6.90
N LYS A 232 50.76 -48.58 7.81
CA LYS A 232 52.19 -48.72 7.50
C LYS A 232 52.58 -50.16 7.20
N LEU A 233 52.18 -51.10 8.05
CA LEU A 233 52.43 -52.53 7.86
C LEU A 233 51.82 -53.04 6.55
N GLN A 234 50.62 -52.58 6.19
CA GLN A 234 49.99 -52.88 4.90
C GLN A 234 50.84 -52.34 3.75
N THR A 235 51.25 -51.06 3.78
CA THR A 235 52.12 -50.53 2.72
C THR A 235 53.48 -51.24 2.65
N GLU A 236 54.06 -51.69 3.77
CA GLU A 236 55.30 -52.48 3.77
C GLU A 236 55.05 -53.89 3.18
N PHE A 237 53.91 -54.50 3.48
CA PHE A 237 53.48 -55.79 2.94
C PHE A 237 53.22 -55.71 1.43
N ASP A 238 52.46 -54.72 0.95
CA ASP A 238 52.16 -54.49 -0.47
C ASP A 238 53.44 -54.25 -1.27
N ASN A 239 54.39 -53.47 -0.72
CA ASN A 239 55.70 -53.26 -1.34
C ASN A 239 56.51 -54.57 -1.42
N LEU A 240 56.54 -55.37 -0.35
CA LEU A 240 57.24 -56.65 -0.34
C LEU A 240 56.60 -57.66 -1.32
N HIS A 241 55.27 -57.70 -1.35
CA HIS A 241 54.48 -58.52 -2.26
C HIS A 241 54.77 -58.13 -3.72
N GLY A 242 54.77 -56.83 -4.06
CA GLY A 242 55.13 -56.35 -5.39
C GLY A 242 56.56 -56.73 -5.83
N ILE A 243 57.54 -56.64 -4.92
CA ILE A 243 58.93 -57.08 -5.20
C ILE A 243 58.98 -58.60 -5.47
N LEU A 244 58.28 -59.41 -4.68
CA LEU A 244 58.22 -60.86 -4.87
C LEU A 244 57.45 -61.25 -6.13
N GLU A 245 56.39 -60.52 -6.48
CA GLU A 245 55.62 -60.69 -7.70
C GLU A 245 56.46 -60.37 -8.95
N GLU A 246 57.23 -59.28 -8.92
CA GLU A 246 58.18 -58.92 -10.00
C GLU A 246 59.29 -59.98 -10.12
N LEU A 247 59.84 -60.46 -8.99
CA LEU A 247 60.83 -61.54 -8.97
C LEU A 247 60.27 -62.85 -9.57
N ALA A 248 59.02 -63.21 -9.25
CA ALA A 248 58.35 -64.39 -9.80
C ALA A 248 58.06 -64.24 -11.30
N LYS A 249 57.54 -63.09 -11.74
CA LYS A 249 57.29 -62.78 -13.16
C LYS A 249 58.59 -62.73 -13.99
N GLY A 250 59.67 -62.24 -13.41
CA GLY A 250 61.00 -62.17 -14.03
C GLY A 250 61.79 -63.48 -14.00
N TYR A 251 61.28 -64.54 -13.35
CA TYR A 251 62.00 -65.79 -13.18
C TYR A 251 62.18 -66.55 -14.50
N ASN A 252 63.42 -66.90 -14.84
CA ASN A 252 63.75 -67.73 -15.98
C ASN A 252 64.23 -69.12 -15.50
N PRO A 253 63.45 -70.20 -15.71
CA PRO A 253 63.76 -71.55 -15.23
C PRO A 253 65.08 -72.16 -15.73
N ASN A 254 65.71 -71.56 -16.75
CA ASN A 254 66.96 -72.06 -17.34
C ASN A 254 68.22 -71.64 -16.56
N TYR A 255 68.12 -70.64 -15.67
CA TYR A 255 69.21 -70.28 -14.75
C TYR A 255 69.14 -71.11 -13.47
N GLN A 256 70.21 -71.84 -13.17
CA GLN A 256 70.29 -72.79 -12.05
C GLN A 256 70.57 -72.13 -10.69
N ASP A 257 69.97 -70.98 -10.41
CA ASP A 257 70.03 -70.38 -9.07
C ASP A 257 68.98 -71.02 -8.16
N MET A 258 69.46 -71.83 -7.21
CA MET A 258 68.61 -72.55 -6.27
C MET A 258 67.97 -71.65 -5.20
N ALA A 259 68.56 -70.50 -4.88
CA ALA A 259 68.00 -69.58 -3.90
C ALA A 259 66.83 -68.78 -4.50
N VAL A 260 66.99 -68.27 -5.73
CA VAL A 260 65.91 -67.61 -6.47
C VAL A 260 64.75 -68.58 -6.73
N LYS A 261 65.06 -69.82 -7.14
CA LYS A 261 64.02 -70.86 -7.33
C LYS A 261 63.24 -71.14 -6.05
N ALA A 262 63.90 -71.21 -4.90
CA ALA A 262 63.23 -71.44 -3.61
C ALA A 262 62.33 -70.26 -3.21
N ALA A 263 62.78 -69.02 -3.44
CA ALA A 263 62.00 -67.81 -3.15
C ALA A 263 60.73 -67.72 -4.02
N VAL A 264 60.83 -68.01 -5.33
CA VAL A 264 59.69 -67.97 -6.26
C VAL A 264 58.67 -69.06 -5.94
N VAL A 265 59.11 -70.30 -5.68
CA VAL A 265 58.20 -71.39 -5.28
C VAL A 265 57.53 -71.09 -3.95
N GLY A 266 58.26 -70.57 -2.96
CA GLY A 266 57.68 -70.17 -1.67
C GLY A 266 56.66 -69.04 -1.78
N TYR A 267 56.89 -68.06 -2.65
CA TYR A 267 55.91 -67.02 -2.94
C TYR A 267 54.66 -67.58 -3.66
N GLU A 268 54.82 -68.45 -4.65
CA GLU A 268 53.69 -69.13 -5.29
C GLU A 268 52.88 -70.00 -4.32
N GLU A 269 53.55 -70.68 -3.37
CA GLU A 269 52.89 -71.46 -2.33
C GLU A 269 52.12 -70.57 -1.35
N LEU A 270 52.69 -69.43 -0.93
CA LEU A 270 52.00 -68.43 -0.12
C LEU A 270 50.78 -67.83 -0.83
N ASN A 271 50.89 -67.52 -2.12
CA ASN A 271 49.76 -66.98 -2.89
C ASN A 271 48.63 -68.01 -3.06
N LYS A 272 48.98 -69.29 -3.34
CA LYS A 272 48.02 -70.40 -3.37
C LYS A 272 47.40 -70.69 -2.01
N ALA A 273 48.13 -70.48 -0.91
CA ALA A 273 47.58 -70.61 0.43
C ALA A 273 46.61 -69.48 0.77
N ALA A 274 46.90 -68.23 0.33
CA ALA A 274 45.99 -67.10 0.47
C ALA A 274 44.67 -67.31 -0.29
N GLU A 275 44.71 -67.84 -1.53
CA GLU A 275 43.50 -68.19 -2.32
C GLU A 275 42.61 -69.27 -1.68
N VAL A 276 43.13 -70.05 -0.72
CA VAL A 276 42.42 -71.16 -0.05
C VAL A 276 41.98 -70.81 1.38
N GLY A 277 42.51 -69.72 1.94
CA GLY A 277 42.40 -69.35 3.37
C GLY A 277 41.51 -68.15 3.68
N GLU A 278 40.57 -67.79 2.79
CA GLU A 278 39.63 -66.67 3.01
C GLU A 278 38.49 -67.09 3.98
N GLU A 279 38.84 -67.39 5.23
CA GLU A 279 37.87 -67.38 6.32
C GLU A 279 37.46 -65.93 6.60
N VAL A 280 36.17 -65.63 6.40
CA VAL A 280 35.61 -64.29 6.60
C VAL A 280 35.51 -64.01 8.11
N GLU A 281 36.57 -63.46 8.69
CA GLU A 281 36.42 -62.63 9.89
C GLU A 281 35.56 -61.41 9.52
N GLU A 282 34.62 -61.03 10.40
CA GLU A 282 33.85 -59.79 10.26
C GLU A 282 34.77 -58.60 10.58
N ASP A 283 35.63 -58.26 9.62
CA ASP A 283 36.53 -57.12 9.71
C ASP A 283 35.73 -55.81 9.81
N ILE A 284 36.06 -55.00 10.82
CA ILE A 284 35.42 -53.70 11.02
C ILE A 284 35.82 -52.80 9.84
N GLY A 285 34.85 -52.51 8.97
CA GLY A 285 35.09 -51.71 7.78
C GLY A 285 35.68 -50.33 8.10
N ASP A 286 36.62 -49.87 7.26
CA ASP A 286 37.28 -48.56 7.40
C ASP A 286 36.27 -47.40 7.55
N GLU A 287 35.07 -47.54 6.98
CA GLU A 287 33.96 -46.57 7.08
C GLU A 287 33.39 -46.46 8.51
N GLU A 288 33.25 -47.57 9.25
CA GLU A 288 32.77 -47.57 10.64
C GLU A 288 33.83 -46.99 11.59
N LEU A 289 35.11 -47.28 11.34
CA LEU A 289 36.23 -46.67 12.06
C LEU A 289 36.30 -45.16 11.81
N ASP A 290 36.06 -44.73 10.56
CA ASP A 290 35.95 -43.33 10.19
C ASP A 290 34.77 -42.63 10.90
N GLU A 291 33.61 -43.28 11.03
CA GLU A 291 32.49 -42.75 11.82
C GLU A 291 32.85 -42.62 13.31
N LEU A 292 33.51 -43.63 13.89
CA LEU A 292 33.93 -43.61 15.29
C LEU A 292 34.97 -42.51 15.57
N GLU A 293 35.90 -42.27 14.64
CA GLU A 293 36.89 -41.19 14.76
C GLU A 293 36.27 -39.79 14.57
N LYS A 294 35.15 -39.67 13.84
CA LYS A 294 34.43 -38.41 13.59
C LYS A 294 33.33 -38.10 14.62
N LYS A 295 32.94 -39.06 15.48
CA LYS A 295 31.93 -38.83 16.54
C LYS A 295 32.42 -37.78 17.55
N ASP A 296 31.54 -36.84 17.88
CA ASP A 296 31.77 -35.83 18.91
C ASP A 296 31.52 -36.41 20.31
N LEU A 297 32.59 -36.57 21.08
CA LEU A 297 32.51 -37.05 22.46
C LEU A 297 31.82 -36.03 23.38
N GLU A 298 31.86 -34.73 23.08
CA GLU A 298 31.25 -33.70 23.94
C GLU A 298 29.73 -33.65 23.74
N GLY A 299 29.26 -33.71 22.48
CA GLY A 299 27.86 -33.94 22.16
C GLY A 299 27.31 -35.23 22.78
N LEU A 300 28.06 -36.34 22.75
CA LEU A 300 27.68 -37.59 23.43
C LEU A 300 27.51 -37.41 24.95
N LEU A 301 28.43 -36.69 25.62
CA LEU A 301 28.33 -36.38 27.05
C LEU A 301 27.11 -35.52 27.41
N LEU A 302 26.65 -34.66 26.49
CA LEU A 302 25.45 -33.81 26.64
C LEU A 302 24.15 -34.57 26.37
N MET A 303 24.14 -35.56 25.47
CA MET A 303 22.96 -36.40 25.21
C MET A 303 22.66 -37.35 26.38
N ASP A 304 23.71 -37.89 27.02
CA ASP A 304 23.61 -38.71 28.25
C ASP A 304 23.23 -37.88 29.51
N ALA A 305 23.12 -36.56 29.40
CA ALA A 305 22.60 -35.71 30.47
C ALA A 305 21.06 -35.66 30.53
N GLY A 306 20.35 -36.44 29.69
CA GLY A 306 18.89 -36.43 29.59
C GLY A 306 18.12 -36.92 30.82
N ASP A 307 18.72 -37.78 31.66
CA ASP A 307 17.98 -38.54 32.70
C ASP A 307 18.15 -38.04 34.15
N VAL A 308 18.97 -37.02 34.42
CA VAL A 308 19.08 -36.47 35.80
C VAL A 308 18.03 -35.37 36.00
N VAL A 309 16.80 -35.81 36.20
CA VAL A 309 15.70 -34.93 36.65
C VAL A 309 15.74 -34.83 38.19
N GLU A 310 16.61 -33.98 38.72
CA GLU A 310 16.42 -33.47 40.10
C GLU A 310 15.27 -32.43 40.07
N VAL A 311 14.05 -32.90 40.35
CA VAL A 311 12.92 -32.03 40.70
C VAL A 311 13.09 -31.61 42.15
N ASP A 312 13.53 -30.38 42.39
CA ASP A 312 13.30 -29.70 43.66
C ASP A 312 11.77 -29.50 43.83
N GLU A 313 11.23 -30.04 44.93
CA GLU A 313 9.86 -29.83 45.47
C GLU A 313 8.64 -30.24 44.60
N GLU A 314 8.23 -31.51 44.67
CA GLU A 314 7.09 -31.97 45.51
C GLU A 314 6.61 -33.41 45.16
N GLY A 315 6.67 -34.32 46.15
CA GLY A 315 5.74 -35.46 46.30
C GLY A 315 5.50 -36.43 45.12
N GLY A 316 6.51 -37.20 44.70
CA GLY A 316 6.35 -38.31 43.73
C GLY A 316 6.76 -39.68 44.29
N VAL A 317 5.80 -40.56 44.60
CA VAL A 317 6.07 -41.91 45.13
C VAL A 317 6.49 -42.87 44.02
N TYR A 318 7.79 -42.94 43.72
CA TYR A 318 8.39 -43.97 42.86
C TYR A 318 9.77 -44.41 43.35
N GLU A 319 9.81 -44.97 44.55
CA GLU A 319 10.93 -45.80 44.98
C GLU A 319 10.39 -47.18 45.39
N TYR A 320 10.92 -48.22 44.74
CA TYR A 320 10.56 -49.64 44.92
C TYR A 320 9.21 -50.10 44.31
N ILE A 321 9.21 -50.43 43.02
CA ILE A 321 8.26 -51.40 42.44
C ILE A 321 8.86 -52.80 42.68
N PRO A 322 8.21 -53.71 43.44
CA PRO A 322 8.73 -55.07 43.63
C PRO A 322 8.74 -55.87 42.33
N ASP A 323 9.76 -56.72 42.13
CA ASP A 323 10.01 -57.49 40.89
C ASP A 323 8.79 -58.27 40.37
N VAL A 324 7.87 -58.67 41.26
CA VAL A 324 6.61 -59.37 40.94
C VAL A 324 5.68 -58.55 40.02
N PHE A 325 5.85 -57.21 39.97
CA PHE A 325 5.02 -56.30 39.19
C PHE A 325 5.71 -55.73 37.95
N TYR A 326 6.96 -56.10 37.66
CA TYR A 326 7.75 -55.54 36.56
C TYR A 326 7.10 -55.79 35.18
N ASP A 327 6.75 -57.05 34.87
CA ASP A 327 6.04 -57.42 33.64
C ASP A 327 4.72 -56.66 33.46
N SER A 328 3.95 -56.50 34.55
CA SER A 328 2.68 -55.75 34.50
C SER A 328 2.89 -54.24 34.29
N TRP A 329 4.03 -53.70 34.71
CA TRP A 329 4.38 -52.30 34.49
C TRP A 329 4.86 -52.05 33.05
N GLU A 330 5.67 -52.94 32.48
CA GLU A 330 6.06 -52.84 31.05
C GLU A 330 4.84 -52.91 30.13
N ASN A 331 3.93 -53.85 30.36
CA ASN A 331 2.69 -53.95 29.59
C ASN A 331 1.81 -52.69 29.72
N LEU A 332 1.77 -52.05 30.90
CA LEU A 332 1.02 -50.80 31.11
C LEU A 332 1.71 -49.60 30.43
N ARG A 333 3.05 -49.53 30.50
CA ARG A 333 3.88 -48.52 29.82
C ARG A 333 3.68 -48.59 28.30
N ASP A 334 3.79 -49.78 27.73
CA ASP A 334 3.72 -49.98 26.29
C ASP A 334 2.29 -49.79 25.76
N PHE A 335 1.27 -50.14 26.56
CA PHE A 335 -0.13 -49.75 26.28
C PHE A 335 -0.33 -48.22 26.32
N ALA A 336 0.27 -47.52 27.29
CA ALA A 336 0.20 -46.07 27.38
C ALA A 336 0.92 -45.37 26.20
N ILE A 337 2.02 -45.95 25.71
CA ILE A 337 2.74 -45.49 24.51
C ILE A 337 1.90 -45.71 23.24
N ASP A 338 1.36 -46.92 23.02
CA ASP A 338 0.43 -47.18 21.90
C ASP A 338 -0.80 -46.28 21.94
N TRP A 339 -1.36 -46.03 23.14
CA TRP A 339 -2.45 -45.08 23.33
C TRP A 339 -2.04 -43.63 22.99
N MET A 340 -0.89 -43.14 23.46
CA MET A 340 -0.41 -41.78 23.12
C MET A 340 -0.09 -41.60 21.64
N VAL A 341 0.39 -42.66 20.96
CA VAL A 341 0.60 -42.67 19.50
C VAL A 341 -0.74 -42.67 18.75
N ARG A 342 -1.74 -43.45 19.20
CA ARG A 342 -3.09 -43.50 18.59
C ARG A 342 -3.91 -42.23 18.82
N VAL A 343 -3.76 -41.58 19.97
CA VAL A 343 -4.42 -40.32 20.32
C VAL A 343 -3.69 -39.11 19.72
N GLY A 344 -2.53 -39.31 19.09
CA GLY A 344 -1.81 -38.28 18.32
C GLY A 344 -1.07 -37.25 19.17
N ILE A 345 -0.84 -37.55 20.44
CA ILE A 345 -0.06 -36.70 21.37
C ILE A 345 1.44 -36.81 21.03
N LEU A 346 1.89 -38.00 20.63
CA LEU A 346 3.20 -38.21 19.99
C LEU A 346 3.03 -38.11 18.47
N GLY A 347 3.28 -36.91 17.94
CA GLY A 347 3.01 -36.58 16.54
C GLY A 347 3.78 -37.46 15.53
N LYS A 348 3.09 -37.87 14.46
CA LYS A 348 3.71 -38.54 13.30
C LYS A 348 4.91 -37.73 12.81
N GLY A 349 6.07 -38.39 12.72
CA GLY A 349 7.35 -37.77 12.36
C GLY A 349 7.28 -36.91 11.10
N SER A 350 7.31 -35.60 11.29
CA SER A 350 7.53 -34.62 10.22
C SER A 350 8.93 -34.83 9.64
N LYS A 351 8.99 -35.30 8.38
CA LYS A 351 10.22 -35.31 7.58
C LYS A 351 10.61 -33.86 7.30
N GLY A 352 11.44 -33.28 8.16
CA GLY A 352 11.82 -31.87 8.09
C GLY A 352 12.52 -31.32 9.34
N ALA A 353 12.50 -32.04 10.47
CA ALA A 353 13.38 -31.73 11.59
C ALA A 353 14.85 -32.01 11.18
N SER A 354 15.63 -30.95 11.00
CA SER A 354 17.09 -31.02 11.05
C SER A 354 17.51 -31.72 12.33
N LYS A 355 18.39 -32.74 12.25
CA LYS A 355 19.10 -33.24 13.44
C LYS A 355 19.65 -32.03 14.21
N PRO A 356 19.51 -31.95 15.54
CA PRO A 356 20.17 -30.91 16.31
C PRO A 356 21.68 -31.16 16.24
N THR A 357 22.35 -30.49 15.29
CA THR A 357 23.82 -30.46 15.17
C THR A 357 24.43 -29.41 16.11
N GLY A 358 23.73 -29.08 17.19
CA GLY A 358 24.13 -28.07 18.17
C GLY A 358 24.81 -28.73 19.36
N ALA A 359 25.92 -28.15 19.81
CA ALA A 359 26.65 -28.55 21.01
C ALA A 359 25.94 -28.14 22.33
N ASP A 360 24.61 -28.05 22.31
CA ASP A 360 23.75 -27.65 23.43
C ASP A 360 22.92 -28.87 23.88
N GLY A 361 22.86 -29.14 25.20
CA GLY A 361 22.02 -30.21 25.74
C GLY A 361 20.51 -29.96 25.54
N PRO A 362 19.66 -31.00 25.59
CA PRO A 362 18.23 -30.89 25.27
C PRO A 362 17.47 -29.87 26.14
N GLN A 363 17.86 -29.71 27.42
CA GLN A 363 17.27 -28.70 28.30
C GLN A 363 17.64 -27.27 27.90
N VAL A 364 18.89 -27.04 27.45
CA VAL A 364 19.34 -25.73 26.95
C VAL A 364 18.62 -25.39 25.65
N ALA A 365 18.47 -26.36 24.74
CA ALA A 365 17.71 -26.19 23.50
C ALA A 365 16.25 -25.77 23.77
N ALA A 366 15.56 -26.45 24.68
CA ALA A 366 14.18 -26.11 25.06
C ALA A 366 14.07 -24.71 25.70
N ALA A 367 15.00 -24.34 26.59
CA ALA A 367 15.04 -23.00 27.19
C ALA A 367 15.34 -21.92 26.13
N ARG A 368 16.22 -22.20 25.16
CA ARG A 368 16.59 -21.29 24.07
C ARG A 368 15.41 -21.07 23.13
N GLU A 369 14.67 -22.12 22.80
CA GLU A 369 13.45 -22.01 22.00
C GLU A 369 12.34 -21.22 22.71
N LYS A 370 12.15 -21.42 24.02
CA LYS A 370 11.21 -20.61 24.83
C LYS A 370 11.58 -19.12 24.85
N HIS A 371 12.86 -18.79 25.01
CA HIS A 371 13.32 -17.40 24.91
C HIS A 371 13.11 -16.82 23.50
N ASN A 372 13.47 -17.55 22.45
CA ASN A 372 13.38 -17.10 21.07
C ASN A 372 11.93 -16.90 20.63
N THR A 373 11.01 -17.79 21.01
CA THR A 373 9.57 -17.65 20.73
C THR A 373 8.97 -16.43 21.42
N ALA A 374 9.24 -16.23 22.72
CA ALA A 374 8.80 -15.03 23.44
C ALA A 374 9.36 -13.73 22.84
N SER A 375 10.64 -13.72 22.46
CA SER A 375 11.31 -12.57 21.84
C SER A 375 10.75 -12.25 20.44
N ASN A 376 10.48 -13.27 19.63
CA ASN A 376 9.84 -13.12 18.32
C ASN A 376 8.40 -12.58 18.45
N ASP A 377 7.63 -13.04 19.45
CA ASP A 377 6.30 -12.48 19.75
C ASP A 377 6.37 -11.00 20.16
N LEU A 378 7.34 -10.62 21.00
CA LEU A 378 7.57 -9.22 21.38
C LEU A 378 7.92 -8.36 20.16
N ASN A 379 8.85 -8.82 19.32
CA ASN A 379 9.25 -8.12 18.09
C ASN A 379 8.10 -7.98 17.09
N ARG A 380 7.23 -9.00 16.99
CA ARG A 380 6.01 -8.96 16.18
C ARG A 380 5.04 -7.90 16.70
N LEU A 381 4.75 -7.91 18.01
CA LEU A 381 3.88 -6.90 18.64
C LEU A 381 4.43 -5.47 18.49
N ASN A 382 5.73 -5.27 18.65
CA ASN A 382 6.37 -3.97 18.43
C ASN A 382 6.29 -3.51 16.97
N THR A 383 6.41 -4.43 16.01
CA THR A 383 6.22 -4.14 14.58
C THR A 383 4.76 -3.75 14.29
N GLU A 384 3.80 -4.48 14.85
CA GLU A 384 2.36 -4.16 14.75
C GLU A 384 2.02 -2.80 15.40
N ILE A 385 2.64 -2.45 16.52
CA ILE A 385 2.50 -1.14 17.17
C ILE A 385 3.02 -0.03 16.26
N THR A 386 4.22 -0.19 15.69
CA THR A 386 4.82 0.79 14.78
C THR A 386 3.95 1.01 13.53
N SER A 387 3.44 -0.05 12.90
CA SER A 387 2.56 0.07 11.73
C SER A 387 1.20 0.69 12.06
N THR A 388 0.65 0.43 13.26
CA THR A 388 -0.58 1.05 13.75
C THR A 388 -0.36 2.55 14.03
N ALA A 389 0.78 2.91 14.62
CA ALA A 389 1.15 4.30 14.91
C ALA A 389 1.40 5.12 13.63
N ASP A 390 2.13 4.58 12.64
CA ASP A 390 2.30 5.19 11.31
C ASP A 390 0.94 5.40 10.62
N THR A 391 0.06 4.40 10.68
CA THR A 391 -1.29 4.53 10.12
C THR A 391 -2.07 5.68 10.77
N LEU A 392 -2.00 5.83 12.09
CA LEU A 392 -2.64 6.93 12.82
C LEU A 392 -2.01 8.30 12.51
N GLU A 393 -0.69 8.37 12.29
CA GLU A 393 -0.01 9.59 11.84
C GLU A 393 -0.48 9.99 10.44
N ARG A 394 -0.48 9.05 9.49
CA ARG A 394 -1.00 9.24 8.13
C ARG A 394 -2.48 9.64 8.11
N MET A 395 -3.27 9.25 9.10
CA MET A 395 -4.66 9.73 9.27
C MET A 395 -4.77 11.20 9.66
N ASN A 396 -3.72 11.83 10.20
CA ASN A 396 -3.70 13.26 10.48
C ASN A 396 -3.12 14.09 9.32
N THR A 397 -2.20 13.54 8.53
CA THR A 397 -1.43 14.28 7.51
C THR A 397 -1.77 13.87 6.07
N GLY A 398 -1.82 12.58 5.78
CA GLY A 398 -1.90 12.03 4.42
C GLY A 398 -3.31 11.74 3.89
N PHE A 399 -4.29 11.47 4.76
CA PHE A 399 -5.64 11.03 4.34
C PHE A 399 -6.70 12.15 4.21
N GLY A 400 -6.29 13.42 4.18
CA GLY A 400 -7.21 14.57 4.10
C GLY A 400 -7.56 15.16 5.48
N PRO A 401 -8.11 16.39 5.51
CA PRO A 401 -8.40 17.09 6.77
C PRO A 401 -9.46 16.39 7.65
N GLY A 402 -10.30 15.52 7.07
CA GLY A 402 -11.23 14.66 7.80
C GLY A 402 -10.86 13.18 7.75
N ALA A 403 -9.62 12.84 7.39
CA ALA A 403 -9.17 11.48 7.07
C ALA A 403 -10.04 10.76 6.01
N GLU A 404 -10.77 11.51 5.17
CA GLU A 404 -11.78 10.97 4.25
C GLU A 404 -11.22 9.95 3.25
N TRP A 405 -9.95 10.08 2.89
CA TRP A 405 -9.28 9.19 1.94
C TRP A 405 -8.86 7.86 2.57
N LYS A 406 -8.81 7.73 3.90
CA LYS A 406 -8.43 6.47 4.58
C LYS A 406 -9.37 5.32 4.22
N LYS A 407 -10.63 5.62 3.89
CA LYS A 407 -11.61 4.61 3.45
C LYS A 407 -11.27 4.01 2.07
N LEU A 408 -10.45 4.70 1.28
CA LEU A 408 -10.01 4.25 -0.04
C LEU A 408 -8.63 3.58 0.00
N ASP A 409 -7.89 3.66 1.11
CA ASP A 409 -6.59 3.03 1.31
C ASP A 409 -6.65 1.52 0.99
N GLY A 410 -5.92 1.09 -0.05
CA GLY A 410 -5.92 -0.29 -0.54
C GLY A 410 -7.14 -0.69 -1.39
N THR A 411 -8.12 0.20 -1.62
CA THR A 411 -9.21 -0.06 -2.57
C THR A 411 -8.74 0.17 -4.01
N CYS A 412 -9.15 -0.70 -4.93
CA CYS A 412 -8.75 -0.65 -6.33
C CYS A 412 -9.92 -0.33 -7.25
N VAL A 413 -9.64 0.42 -8.32
CA VAL A 413 -10.55 0.70 -9.43
C VAL A 413 -9.87 0.33 -10.74
N ASP A 414 -10.59 -0.33 -11.64
CA ASP A 414 -10.08 -0.75 -12.93
C ASP A 414 -10.88 -0.19 -14.11
N LYS A 415 -10.25 -0.16 -15.29
CA LYS A 415 -10.90 0.11 -16.56
C LYS A 415 -10.13 -0.51 -17.73
N VAL A 416 -10.88 -1.12 -18.64
CA VAL A 416 -10.39 -1.58 -19.94
C VAL A 416 -10.17 -0.39 -20.87
N SER A 417 -9.00 -0.31 -21.51
CA SER A 417 -8.67 0.66 -22.55
C SER A 417 -7.77 0.00 -23.60
N GLY A 418 -8.31 -0.18 -24.81
CA GLY A 418 -7.64 -0.92 -25.88
C GLY A 418 -7.36 -2.39 -25.50
N ASP A 419 -6.13 -2.84 -25.74
CA ASP A 419 -5.66 -4.20 -25.43
C ASP A 419 -5.33 -4.45 -23.95
N TYR A 420 -5.48 -3.43 -23.08
CA TYR A 420 -5.06 -3.51 -21.68
C TYR A 420 -6.21 -3.19 -20.72
N THR A 421 -6.16 -3.80 -19.53
CA THR A 421 -6.95 -3.41 -18.36
C THR A 421 -6.03 -2.71 -17.38
N TYR A 422 -6.31 -1.44 -17.08
CA TYR A 422 -5.56 -0.67 -16.11
C TYR A 422 -6.25 -0.75 -14.76
N GLU A 423 -5.50 -1.04 -13.71
CA GLU A 423 -5.97 -1.15 -12.32
C GLU A 423 -5.14 -0.21 -11.43
N LEU A 424 -5.83 0.69 -10.74
CA LEU A 424 -5.27 1.65 -9.80
C LEU A 424 -5.78 1.34 -8.39
N CYS A 425 -4.88 1.01 -7.48
CA CYS A 425 -5.17 0.88 -6.05
C CYS A 425 -4.75 2.16 -5.32
N PHE A 426 -5.70 2.90 -4.74
CA PHE A 426 -5.44 4.16 -4.02
C PHE A 426 -4.44 3.91 -2.87
N PHE A 427 -3.41 4.76 -2.80
CA PHE A 427 -2.28 4.65 -1.85
C PHE A 427 -1.44 3.36 -1.95
N GLY A 428 -1.73 2.52 -2.95
CA GLY A 428 -1.02 1.27 -3.21
C GLY A 428 -0.22 1.38 -4.50
N ARG A 429 -0.68 0.65 -5.53
CA ARG A 429 0.00 0.51 -6.82
C ARG A 429 -0.93 0.71 -8.01
N ALA A 430 -0.37 1.22 -9.10
CA ALA A 430 -0.95 1.20 -10.44
C ALA A 430 -0.35 0.04 -11.25
N THR A 431 -1.20 -0.68 -11.98
CA THR A 431 -0.79 -1.80 -12.86
C THR A 431 -1.56 -1.78 -14.18
N GLN A 432 -0.90 -2.26 -15.24
CA GLN A 432 -1.48 -2.49 -16.55
C GLN A 432 -1.45 -4.00 -16.82
N LYS A 433 -2.60 -4.61 -17.08
CA LYS A 433 -2.75 -6.05 -17.34
C LYS A 433 -3.08 -6.25 -18.83
N SER A 434 -2.31 -7.09 -19.53
CA SER A 434 -2.58 -7.46 -20.92
C SER A 434 -3.81 -8.35 -21.00
N ASN A 435 -4.79 -7.97 -21.83
CA ASN A 435 -6.00 -8.75 -22.04
C ASN A 435 -5.76 -9.98 -22.94
N LYS A 436 -4.57 -10.10 -23.56
CA LYS A 436 -4.18 -11.19 -24.47
C LYS A 436 -3.35 -12.25 -23.75
N ASP A 437 -2.31 -11.83 -23.05
CA ASP A 437 -1.26 -12.73 -22.55
C ASP A 437 -1.23 -12.88 -21.02
N SER A 438 -2.20 -12.27 -20.32
CA SER A 438 -2.26 -12.18 -18.85
C SER A 438 -1.02 -11.54 -18.17
N SER A 439 -0.11 -10.97 -18.95
CA SER A 439 1.09 -10.29 -18.45
C SER A 439 0.73 -8.98 -17.73
N SER A 440 1.38 -8.71 -16.61
CA SER A 440 1.12 -7.50 -15.80
C SER A 440 2.35 -6.60 -15.71
N ASN A 441 2.22 -5.38 -16.22
CA ASN A 441 3.17 -4.28 -16.06
C ASN A 441 2.88 -3.52 -14.76
N PHE A 442 3.92 -3.28 -13.95
CA PHE A 442 3.86 -2.40 -12.79
C PHE A 442 4.20 -0.98 -13.22
N LEU A 443 3.28 -0.04 -13.02
CA LEU A 443 3.40 1.35 -13.50
C LEU A 443 3.91 2.31 -12.42
N GLY A 444 3.60 2.05 -11.15
CA GLY A 444 4.09 2.86 -10.05
C GLY A 444 3.44 2.52 -8.70
N SER A 445 4.10 2.92 -7.62
CA SER A 445 3.55 2.94 -6.25
C SER A 445 3.30 4.38 -5.81
N PHE A 446 2.27 4.61 -4.99
CA PHE A 446 1.98 5.93 -4.43
C PHE A 446 3.19 6.50 -3.68
N VAL A 447 3.53 7.76 -3.95
CA VAL A 447 4.62 8.48 -3.25
C VAL A 447 4.08 9.73 -2.57
N ASP A 448 3.41 10.60 -3.33
CA ASP A 448 3.06 11.94 -2.87
C ASP A 448 1.73 12.45 -3.45
N TRP A 449 1.15 13.43 -2.76
CA TRP A 449 0.04 14.25 -3.26
C TRP A 449 0.57 15.40 -4.14
N ASN A 450 -0.30 16.32 -4.56
CA ASN A 450 0.12 17.49 -5.33
C ASN A 450 1.04 18.43 -4.52
N GLY A 451 2.35 18.27 -4.70
CA GLY A 451 3.39 19.08 -4.06
C GLY A 451 3.39 20.56 -4.46
N SER A 452 2.65 20.97 -5.50
CA SER A 452 2.48 22.39 -5.87
C SER A 452 1.49 23.14 -4.97
N ALA A 453 0.67 22.42 -4.19
CA ALA A 453 -0.35 22.99 -3.31
C ALA A 453 -0.09 22.65 -1.83
N ALA A 454 -0.42 23.56 -0.93
CA ALA A 454 -0.18 23.39 0.50
C ALA A 454 -1.01 22.24 1.10
N PRO A 455 -0.43 21.38 1.96
CA PRO A 455 -1.18 20.30 2.62
C PRO A 455 -2.44 20.80 3.32
N GLY A 456 -3.53 20.03 3.22
CA GLY A 456 -4.83 20.41 3.77
C GLY A 456 -5.68 21.33 2.90
N THR A 457 -5.19 21.82 1.75
CA THR A 457 -5.99 22.57 0.76
C THR A 457 -6.71 21.65 -0.23
N PHE A 458 -7.75 22.14 -0.91
CA PHE A 458 -8.47 21.38 -1.94
C PHE A 458 -7.53 20.92 -3.08
N GLU A 459 -6.70 21.83 -3.59
CA GLU A 459 -5.76 21.59 -4.69
C GLU A 459 -4.66 20.59 -4.37
N HIS A 460 -4.38 20.34 -3.08
CA HIS A 460 -3.43 19.31 -2.67
C HIS A 460 -3.97 17.90 -2.96
N TYR A 461 -5.29 17.71 -2.82
CA TYR A 461 -5.96 16.41 -2.98
C TYR A 461 -6.54 16.18 -4.39
N THR A 462 -6.28 17.06 -5.35
CA THR A 462 -6.72 16.88 -6.75
C THR A 462 -5.81 15.95 -7.55
N ARG A 463 -4.56 15.72 -7.13
CA ARG A 463 -3.61 14.85 -7.84
C ARG A 463 -2.80 13.97 -6.90
N GLN A 464 -2.71 12.68 -7.22
CA GLN A 464 -1.77 11.74 -6.61
C GLN A 464 -0.66 11.38 -7.60
N ASN A 465 0.57 11.27 -7.11
CA ASN A 465 1.75 10.91 -7.89
C ASN A 465 2.20 9.49 -7.52
N TYR A 466 2.29 8.62 -8.52
CA TYR A 466 2.82 7.27 -8.40
C TYR A 466 4.14 7.18 -9.18
N ARG A 467 5.16 6.56 -8.59
CA ARG A 467 6.53 6.51 -9.13
C ARG A 467 7.18 5.14 -8.89
N ASN A 468 8.46 5.00 -9.26
CA ASN A 468 9.25 3.77 -9.12
C ASN A 468 8.70 2.59 -9.95
N GLY A 469 7.95 2.86 -11.02
CA GLY A 469 7.39 1.84 -11.87
C GLY A 469 8.44 1.11 -12.69
N ARG A 470 8.23 -0.18 -12.92
CA ARG A 470 9.22 -1.03 -13.60
C ARG A 470 9.16 -0.80 -15.11
N GLY A 471 10.09 0.00 -15.64
CA GLY A 471 10.33 0.15 -17.08
C GLY A 471 11.72 -0.36 -17.49
N GLU A 472 11.91 -0.60 -18.79
CA GLU A 472 13.17 -1.16 -19.33
C GLU A 472 14.29 -0.12 -19.48
N MET A 473 13.93 1.14 -19.70
CA MET A 473 14.85 2.22 -20.07
C MET A 473 14.67 3.50 -19.22
N LEU A 474 13.45 3.74 -18.74
CA LEU A 474 13.10 4.81 -17.80
C LEU A 474 12.08 4.23 -16.81
N GLU A 475 12.13 4.69 -15.57
CA GLU A 475 11.10 4.38 -14.57
C GLU A 475 9.74 4.85 -15.06
N ARG A 476 8.70 4.03 -14.86
CA ARG A 476 7.33 4.44 -15.16
C ARG A 476 6.80 5.35 -14.06
N THR A 477 6.01 6.34 -14.45
CA THR A 477 5.36 7.32 -13.58
C THR A 477 3.89 7.46 -13.93
N ASP A 478 3.04 7.60 -12.91
CA ASP A 478 1.62 7.84 -13.09
C ASP A 478 1.18 9.12 -12.37
N ALA A 479 0.57 10.04 -13.13
CA ALA A 479 -0.16 11.18 -12.60
C ALA A 479 -1.65 10.82 -12.53
N VAL A 480 -2.22 10.80 -11.33
CA VAL A 480 -3.63 10.50 -11.11
C VAL A 480 -4.38 11.77 -10.75
N ASP A 481 -5.07 12.35 -11.73
CA ASP A 481 -5.99 13.47 -11.56
C ASP A 481 -7.33 12.96 -11.02
N ILE A 482 -7.75 13.48 -9.88
CA ILE A 482 -8.99 13.12 -9.23
C ILE A 482 -10.00 14.26 -9.37
N ILE A 483 -11.24 13.92 -9.71
CA ILE A 483 -12.37 14.85 -9.80
C ILE A 483 -13.50 14.43 -8.86
N CYS A 484 -14.27 15.40 -8.38
CA CYS A 484 -15.47 15.14 -7.58
C CYS A 484 -16.52 14.35 -8.39
N GLY A 485 -17.06 13.28 -7.81
CA GLY A 485 -18.27 12.61 -8.30
C GLY A 485 -18.89 11.68 -7.25
N THR A 486 -19.88 10.89 -7.63
CA THR A 486 -20.67 10.08 -6.69
C THR A 486 -20.07 8.72 -6.35
N THR A 487 -19.16 8.21 -7.17
CA THR A 487 -18.59 6.86 -7.10
C THR A 487 -17.08 6.92 -7.26
N ASN A 488 -16.35 5.92 -6.77
CA ASN A 488 -14.93 5.76 -7.11
C ASN A 488 -14.85 4.99 -8.43
N ALA A 489 -14.36 5.61 -9.49
CA ALA A 489 -14.24 4.96 -10.80
C ALA A 489 -13.14 5.60 -11.65
N LEU A 490 -12.47 4.79 -12.46
CA LEU A 490 -11.48 5.26 -13.43
C LEU A 490 -12.19 5.73 -14.71
N LEU A 491 -12.05 7.01 -15.07
CA LEU A 491 -12.76 7.64 -16.18
C LEU A 491 -12.00 7.52 -17.51
N SER A 492 -10.71 7.85 -17.51
CA SER A 492 -9.86 7.78 -18.71
C SER A 492 -8.40 7.53 -18.33
N ILE A 493 -7.67 6.91 -19.26
CA ILE A 493 -6.23 6.70 -19.18
C ILE A 493 -5.63 7.21 -20.50
N SER A 494 -4.54 7.96 -20.42
CA SER A 494 -3.76 8.42 -21.57
C SER A 494 -2.27 8.28 -21.27
N GLU A 495 -1.48 7.82 -22.22
CA GLU A 495 -0.02 7.81 -22.17
C GLU A 495 0.48 8.96 -23.07
N PRO A 496 0.63 10.20 -22.57
CA PRO A 496 1.09 11.33 -23.38
C PRO A 496 2.53 11.15 -23.87
N GLU A 497 3.39 10.57 -23.04
CA GLU A 497 4.79 10.26 -23.33
C GLU A 497 5.10 8.83 -22.90
N LYS A 498 6.10 8.21 -23.54
CA LYS A 498 6.44 6.80 -23.26
C LYS A 498 6.86 6.62 -21.79
N CYS A 499 6.20 5.68 -21.09
CA CYS A 499 6.34 5.44 -19.65
C CYS A 499 5.73 6.50 -18.71
N GLU A 500 5.04 7.52 -19.22
CA GLU A 500 4.29 8.50 -18.43
C GLU A 500 2.79 8.28 -18.63
N TYR A 501 2.05 7.95 -17.56
CA TYR A 501 0.61 7.66 -17.63
C TYR A 501 -0.20 8.70 -16.87
N HIS A 502 -1.27 9.19 -17.50
CA HIS A 502 -2.22 10.15 -16.92
C HIS A 502 -3.57 9.47 -16.74
N PHE A 503 -3.99 9.31 -15.49
CA PHE A 503 -5.28 8.74 -15.10
C PHE A 503 -6.23 9.85 -14.67
N ARG A 504 -7.46 9.85 -15.17
CA ARG A 504 -8.55 10.65 -14.58
C ARG A 504 -9.49 9.75 -13.81
N VAL A 505 -9.64 10.01 -12.52
CA VAL A 505 -10.43 9.22 -11.58
C VAL A 505 -11.52 10.10 -10.99
N THR A 506 -12.73 9.57 -10.81
CA THR A 506 -13.75 10.23 -10.01
C THR A 506 -13.77 9.66 -8.59
N SER A 507 -13.98 10.50 -7.58
CA SER A 507 -14.21 10.07 -6.20
C SER A 507 -15.09 11.07 -5.42
N PRO A 508 -16.01 10.58 -4.57
CA PRO A 508 -16.71 11.42 -3.59
C PRO A 508 -15.80 12.01 -2.52
N ALA A 509 -14.62 11.44 -2.25
CA ALA A 509 -13.71 11.97 -1.22
C ALA A 509 -13.24 13.40 -1.52
N LEU A 510 -13.12 13.77 -2.80
CA LEU A 510 -12.78 15.13 -3.24
C LEU A 510 -13.99 16.09 -3.29
N CYS A 511 -15.22 15.61 -3.11
CA CYS A 511 -16.41 16.47 -3.14
C CYS A 511 -16.55 17.31 -1.87
N TRP A 512 -15.81 18.41 -1.81
CA TRP A 512 -15.90 19.36 -0.70
C TRP A 512 -17.24 20.13 -0.77
N PRO A 513 -17.87 20.38 0.40
CA PRO A 513 -19.08 21.21 0.45
C PRO A 513 -18.78 22.58 -0.16
N ILE A 514 -19.74 23.13 -0.89
CA ILE A 514 -19.68 24.52 -1.32
C ILE A 514 -20.16 25.35 -0.14
N ASP A 515 -19.25 26.08 0.50
CA ASP A 515 -19.64 27.13 1.43
C ASP A 515 -20.46 28.17 0.68
N GLN A 516 -21.63 28.54 1.23
CA GLN A 516 -22.60 29.41 0.57
C GLN A 516 -22.07 30.86 0.35
N THR A 517 -20.88 31.15 0.87
CA THR A 517 -20.13 32.41 0.73
C THR A 517 -19.26 32.48 -0.54
N GLY A 518 -18.97 31.35 -1.19
CA GLY A 518 -18.05 31.27 -2.34
C GLY A 518 -18.71 31.29 -3.71
N ILE A 519 -20.05 31.17 -3.79
CA ILE A 519 -20.80 31.46 -5.02
C ILE A 519 -21.04 32.96 -5.02
N ASN A 520 -20.44 33.70 -5.96
CA ASN A 520 -20.73 35.12 -6.13
C ASN A 520 -22.24 35.29 -6.41
N PRO A 521 -23.01 36.00 -5.55
CA PRO A 521 -24.47 36.07 -5.68
C PRO A 521 -24.95 36.65 -7.01
N SER A 522 -24.11 37.41 -7.72
CA SER A 522 -24.41 37.98 -9.03
C SER A 522 -24.88 36.91 -10.05
N VAL A 523 -24.31 35.71 -10.04
CA VAL A 523 -24.73 34.62 -10.95
C VAL A 523 -26.10 34.03 -10.58
N ARG A 524 -26.67 34.41 -9.44
CA ARG A 524 -27.97 33.94 -8.94
C ARG A 524 -29.04 35.03 -8.85
N GLU A 525 -28.65 36.31 -8.85
CA GLU A 525 -29.54 37.46 -8.84
C GLU A 525 -29.59 38.23 -10.19
N GLU A 526 -28.71 37.91 -11.15
CA GLU A 526 -28.80 38.34 -12.56
C GLU A 526 -29.42 37.27 -13.50
N LEU A 527 -30.22 36.33 -12.95
CA LEU A 527 -30.86 35.20 -13.68
C LEU A 527 -32.40 35.22 -13.65
#